data_AF-A0A940PS08-F1
#
_entry.id   AF-A0A940PS08-F1
#
_cell.length_a   1.000
_cell.length_b   1.000
_cell.length_c   1.000
_cell.angle_alpha   90.00
_cell.angle_beta   90.00
_cell.angle_gamma   90.00
#
_symmetry.space_group_name_H-M   'P 1'
#
loop_
_entity.id
_entity.type
_entity.pdbx_description
1 polymer ?
#
loop_
_entity_poly.entity_id
_entity_poly.type
_entity_poly.pdbx_seq_one_letter_code
_entity_poly.pdbx_strand_id
1 'polypeptide(L)'
;MSQEIRNIRIEDLVLWTENPRDPISPESKDQDVAEKAFIDADGRWSLKKLVSDMGEYYDYSELPIVVYDKGKPVVYDGNRRILLGKIKKGLIEVPEGYDLDISKISDFPDELPCNVCSQEIALKSVCRKHSDIGSWDVLGRDMFMHKYMHAPKSTFLIIDEYTGLISGNSSLNKRFVKDEVFTDGVLGQLGFKVEDGVLMSNLTGDGQKRVLEDLKEKITNKTISTRKNRYSVHEALDETSKRLIDNSKNSPYVAVNVFDQSQPTSSAVKSPRKTKRTQKKDACLFGDPIELKMGNVNDLYRDILTIAEYYLSNKEKLSNKFPALLRMSLRFLVETAASEDKKKLDKYIESYFDGGKDLLSKDEKTTLSNNNVTKSSLSQLLNTGAHNYSDSLSYDKAYAMSLIVGKMLSISHKRR
;
A
#
# COMPACT_ATOMS: atom_id res chain seq x y z
N MET A 1 25.85 -25.89 -9.10
CA MET A 1 24.73 -25.10 -8.53
C MET A 1 24.39 -25.70 -7.18
N SER A 2 24.77 -25.07 -6.07
CA SER A 2 24.47 -25.56 -4.71
C SER A 2 23.31 -24.75 -4.15
N GLN A 3 22.10 -25.21 -4.42
CA GLN A 3 20.90 -24.81 -3.69
C GLN A 3 20.45 -26.04 -2.92
N GLU A 4 20.29 -25.92 -1.62
CA GLU A 4 19.91 -27.03 -0.75
C GLU A 4 19.09 -26.54 0.43
N ILE A 5 18.33 -27.46 1.04
CA ILE A 5 17.60 -27.19 2.27
C ILE A 5 18.48 -27.63 3.43
N ARG A 6 18.76 -26.72 4.36
CA ARG A 6 19.45 -27.04 5.62
C ARG A 6 18.67 -26.50 6.80
N ASN A 7 18.61 -27.28 7.87
CA ASN A 7 18.08 -26.80 9.14
C ASN A 7 19.15 -25.93 9.82
N ILE A 8 18.76 -24.73 10.22
CA ILE A 8 19.64 -23.76 10.90
C ILE A 8 18.92 -23.27 12.13
N ARG A 9 19.62 -23.20 13.28
CA ARG A 9 19.04 -22.65 14.50
C ARG A 9 18.72 -21.17 14.32
N ILE A 10 17.57 -20.74 14.84
CA ILE A 10 17.12 -19.35 14.68
C ILE A 10 18.07 -18.33 15.33
N GLU A 11 18.78 -18.73 16.39
CA GLU A 11 19.81 -17.93 17.05
C GLU A 11 21.02 -17.66 16.15
N ASP A 12 21.37 -18.60 15.27
CA ASP A 12 22.54 -18.50 14.40
C ASP A 12 22.25 -17.65 13.14
N LEU A 13 20.99 -17.55 12.73
CA LEU A 13 20.56 -16.74 11.58
C LEU A 13 20.86 -15.26 11.81
N VAL A 14 21.45 -14.58 10.82
CA VAL A 14 21.76 -13.14 10.89
C VAL A 14 20.83 -12.37 9.97
N LEU A 15 20.21 -11.30 10.47
CA LEU A 15 19.36 -10.44 9.65
C LEU A 15 20.21 -9.66 8.64
N TRP A 16 19.71 -9.53 7.41
CA TRP A 16 20.44 -8.82 6.35
C TRP A 16 20.36 -7.31 6.58
N THR A 17 21.47 -6.73 7.02
CA THR A 17 21.62 -5.30 7.33
C THR A 17 21.51 -4.42 6.09
N GLU A 18 22.00 -4.90 4.95
CA GLU A 18 21.93 -4.15 3.69
C GLU A 18 20.62 -4.39 2.90
N ASN A 19 19.58 -4.85 3.58
CA ASN A 19 18.27 -5.10 2.98
C ASN A 19 17.75 -3.83 2.25
N PRO A 20 17.42 -3.90 0.95
CA PRO A 20 16.98 -2.75 0.15
C PRO A 20 15.76 -2.03 0.70
N ARG A 21 14.95 -2.73 1.48
CA ARG A 21 13.78 -2.17 2.14
C ARG A 21 14.18 -1.06 3.12
N ASP A 22 15.26 -1.24 3.86
CA ASP A 22 15.68 -0.34 4.93
C ASP A 22 17.15 -0.60 5.28
N PRO A 23 18.09 -0.23 4.40
CA PRO A 23 19.50 -0.54 4.59
C PRO A 23 20.05 0.18 5.83
N ILE A 24 20.90 -0.53 6.57
CA ILE A 24 21.71 0.00 7.66
C ILE A 24 23.18 -0.33 7.44
N SER A 25 24.02 0.08 8.38
CA SER A 25 25.45 -0.22 8.35
C SER A 25 25.67 -1.74 8.21
N PRO A 26 26.59 -2.20 7.35
CA PRO A 26 26.93 -3.61 7.24
C PRO A 26 27.38 -4.24 8.58
N GLU A 27 27.96 -3.42 9.46
CA GLU A 27 28.46 -3.83 10.77
C GLU A 27 27.40 -3.82 11.88
N SER A 28 26.16 -3.48 11.53
CA SER A 28 25.03 -3.53 12.45
C SER A 28 24.69 -4.96 12.87
N LYS A 29 24.11 -5.08 14.05
CA LYS A 29 23.61 -6.33 14.63
C LYS A 29 22.11 -6.47 14.40
N ASP A 30 21.59 -7.66 14.69
CA ASP A 30 20.14 -7.93 14.58
C ASP A 30 19.30 -6.98 15.44
N GLN A 31 19.82 -6.54 16.60
CA GLN A 31 19.13 -5.56 17.45
C GLN A 31 18.99 -4.19 16.75
N ASP A 32 20.00 -3.73 16.01
CA ASP A 32 19.94 -2.46 15.28
C ASP A 32 18.89 -2.54 14.14
N VAL A 33 18.80 -3.70 13.47
CA VAL A 33 17.75 -3.98 12.49
C VAL A 33 16.37 -3.96 13.16
N ALA A 34 16.25 -4.57 14.34
CA ALA A 34 15.02 -4.61 15.11
C ALA A 34 14.58 -3.22 15.57
N GLU A 35 15.48 -2.37 16.06
CA GLU A 35 15.19 -1.00 16.47
C GLU A 35 14.63 -0.17 15.33
N LYS A 36 15.22 -0.26 14.14
CA LYS A 36 14.64 0.33 12.92
C LYS A 36 13.25 -0.23 12.63
N ALA A 37 13.07 -1.54 12.77
CA ALA A 37 11.79 -2.20 12.56
C ALA A 37 10.71 -1.81 13.57
N PHE A 38 11.09 -1.45 14.80
CA PHE A 38 10.17 -0.95 15.83
C PHE A 38 9.77 0.50 15.56
N ILE A 39 10.69 1.35 15.11
CA ILE A 39 10.38 2.73 14.73
C ILE A 39 9.40 2.75 13.56
N ASP A 40 9.63 1.92 12.55
CA ASP A 40 8.81 1.72 11.35
C ASP A 40 8.26 3.03 10.74
N ALA A 41 9.10 4.06 10.64
CA ALA A 41 8.68 5.42 10.28
C ALA A 41 7.85 5.50 8.98
N ASP A 42 8.18 4.62 8.02
CA ASP A 42 7.56 4.56 6.70
C ASP A 42 6.58 3.39 6.54
N GLY A 43 6.29 2.63 7.60
CA GLY A 43 5.43 1.44 7.54
C GLY A 43 6.03 0.27 6.73
N ARG A 44 7.34 0.29 6.50
CA ARG A 44 8.04 -0.76 5.76
C ARG A 44 8.03 -2.05 6.59
N TRP A 45 8.34 -2.07 7.86
CA TRP A 45 8.41 -3.33 8.59
C TRP A 45 7.03 -3.94 8.82
N SER A 46 6.06 -3.14 9.28
CA SER A 46 4.66 -3.54 9.52
C SER A 46 4.56 -4.85 10.31
N LEU A 47 5.40 -5.02 11.34
CA LEU A 47 5.54 -6.30 12.06
C LEU A 47 4.22 -6.79 12.66
N LYS A 48 3.41 -5.90 13.25
CA LYS A 48 2.08 -6.25 13.80
C LYS A 48 1.15 -6.84 12.75
N LYS A 49 1.15 -6.24 11.55
CA LYS A 49 0.35 -6.74 10.43
C LYS A 49 0.86 -8.12 10.01
N LEU A 50 2.18 -8.29 9.94
CA LEU A 50 2.78 -9.58 9.60
C LEU A 50 2.42 -10.67 10.62
N VAL A 51 2.41 -10.38 11.92
CA VAL A 51 1.95 -11.33 12.95
C VAL A 51 0.52 -11.78 12.68
N SER A 52 -0.40 -10.84 12.39
CA SER A 52 -1.78 -11.17 12.02
C SER A 52 -1.87 -12.00 10.74
N ASP A 53 -1.02 -11.73 9.75
CA ASP A 53 -1.01 -12.43 8.46
C ASP A 53 -0.41 -13.85 8.57
N MET A 54 0.52 -14.09 9.52
CA MET A 54 1.18 -15.39 9.72
C MET A 54 0.29 -16.44 10.40
N GLY A 55 -0.71 -16.01 11.19
CA GLY A 55 -1.63 -16.92 11.86
C GLY A 55 -1.01 -17.67 13.06
N GLU A 56 -1.58 -18.83 13.41
CA GLU A 56 -1.26 -19.52 14.67
C GLU A 56 0.02 -20.37 14.63
N TYR A 57 0.50 -20.76 13.45
CA TYR A 57 1.67 -21.63 13.28
C TYR A 57 2.64 -21.07 12.23
N TYR A 58 3.92 -21.43 12.35
CA TYR A 58 4.91 -21.08 11.33
C TYR A 58 4.68 -21.86 10.04
N ASP A 59 4.39 -21.15 8.95
CA ASP A 59 4.16 -21.76 7.64
C ASP A 59 5.49 -22.07 6.91
N TYR A 60 5.70 -23.35 6.63
CA TYR A 60 6.86 -23.88 5.90
C TYR A 60 6.78 -23.73 4.38
N SER A 61 5.66 -23.22 3.84
CA SER A 61 5.47 -22.98 2.41
C SER A 61 6.48 -21.97 1.84
N GLU A 62 7.00 -21.07 2.68
CA GLU A 62 7.93 -20.03 2.28
C GLU A 62 9.26 -20.09 3.06
N LEU A 63 10.17 -20.98 2.67
CA LEU A 63 11.47 -21.08 3.35
C LEU A 63 12.29 -19.77 3.29
N PRO A 64 12.94 -19.35 4.40
CA PRO A 64 13.92 -18.27 4.38
C PRO A 64 15.04 -18.57 3.38
N ILE A 65 15.50 -17.55 2.66
CA ILE A 65 16.67 -17.69 1.77
C ILE A 65 17.90 -17.23 2.52
N VAL A 66 18.89 -18.11 2.62
CA VAL A 66 20.10 -17.90 3.42
C VAL A 66 21.34 -18.00 2.54
N VAL A 67 22.28 -17.09 2.77
CA VAL A 67 23.60 -17.07 2.15
C VAL A 67 24.63 -17.10 3.27
N TYR A 68 25.62 -17.98 3.17
CA TYR A 68 26.76 -17.93 4.07
C TYR A 68 27.72 -16.83 3.63
N ASP A 69 27.71 -15.70 4.35
CA ASP A 69 28.67 -14.61 4.18
C ASP A 69 29.68 -14.61 5.33
N LYS A 70 30.98 -14.69 5.01
CA LYS A 70 32.07 -14.83 5.98
C LYS A 70 31.80 -15.92 7.05
N GLY A 71 31.16 -17.02 6.65
CA GLY A 71 30.80 -18.14 7.52
C GLY A 71 29.53 -17.96 8.35
N LYS A 72 28.81 -16.83 8.25
CA LYS A 72 27.56 -16.57 8.96
C LYS A 72 26.34 -16.76 8.04
N PRO A 73 25.25 -17.40 8.50
CA PRO A 73 24.04 -17.61 7.69
C PRO A 73 23.17 -16.35 7.66
N VAL A 74 23.38 -15.49 6.66
CA VAL A 74 22.66 -14.23 6.47
C VAL A 74 21.34 -14.47 5.73
N VAL A 75 20.25 -13.92 6.26
CA VAL A 75 18.88 -14.07 5.73
C VAL A 75 18.60 -13.04 4.65
N TYR A 76 18.71 -13.42 3.38
CA TYR A 76 18.44 -12.55 2.23
C TYR A 76 16.95 -12.35 1.95
N ASP A 77 16.11 -13.35 2.24
CA ASP A 77 14.65 -13.29 2.14
C ASP A 77 14.00 -13.92 3.37
N GLY A 78 12.92 -13.31 3.86
CA GLY A 78 12.27 -13.72 5.11
C GLY A 78 12.73 -12.95 6.36
N ASN A 79 13.52 -11.88 6.21
CA ASN A 79 14.02 -11.04 7.33
C ASN A 79 12.97 -10.72 8.39
N ARG A 80 11.78 -10.25 7.98
CA ARG A 80 10.71 -9.89 8.93
C ARG A 80 10.20 -11.09 9.74
N ARG A 81 10.13 -12.26 9.12
CA ARG A 81 9.67 -13.49 9.77
C ARG A 81 10.72 -13.99 10.76
N ILE A 82 12.00 -13.97 10.37
CA ILE A 82 13.09 -14.33 11.27
C ILE A 82 13.20 -13.34 12.44
N LEU A 83 13.01 -12.05 12.21
CA LEU A 83 12.96 -11.04 13.28
C LEU A 83 11.84 -11.36 14.29
N LEU A 84 10.63 -11.66 13.83
CA LEU A 84 9.53 -12.07 14.72
C LEU A 84 9.84 -13.34 15.51
N GLY A 85 10.46 -14.33 14.87
CA GLY A 85 10.89 -15.55 15.56
C GLY A 85 11.97 -15.26 16.61
N LYS A 86 12.95 -14.39 16.31
CA LYS A 86 13.95 -13.96 17.29
C LYS A 86 13.33 -13.21 18.47
N ILE A 87 12.34 -12.34 18.24
CA ILE A 87 11.56 -11.68 19.30
C ILE A 87 10.84 -12.72 20.16
N LYS A 88 10.13 -13.68 19.55
CA LYS A 88 9.41 -14.76 20.26
C LYS A 88 10.33 -15.61 21.13
N LYS A 89 11.58 -15.80 20.72
CA LYS A 89 12.60 -16.56 21.46
C LYS A 89 13.39 -15.72 22.47
N GLY A 90 13.08 -14.43 22.62
CA GLY A 90 13.79 -13.53 23.54
C GLY A 90 15.21 -13.20 23.11
N LEU A 91 15.54 -13.35 21.82
CA LEU A 91 16.85 -13.03 21.25
C LEU A 91 16.98 -11.56 20.82
N ILE A 92 15.89 -10.81 20.88
CA ILE A 92 15.80 -9.38 20.55
C ILE A 92 15.07 -8.68 21.68
N GLU A 93 15.65 -7.59 22.16
CA GLU A 93 15.04 -6.75 23.18
C GLU A 93 13.95 -5.89 22.54
N VAL A 94 12.72 -6.02 23.06
CA VAL A 94 11.58 -5.23 22.61
C VAL A 94 11.50 -3.96 23.48
N PRO A 95 11.50 -2.76 22.87
CA PRO A 95 11.41 -1.50 23.61
C PRO A 95 10.17 -1.44 24.50
N GLU A 96 10.32 -0.84 25.69
CA GLU A 96 9.20 -0.63 26.60
C GLU A 96 8.12 0.23 25.94
N GLY A 97 6.86 -0.20 26.05
CA GLY A 97 5.73 0.47 25.41
C GLY A 97 5.57 0.19 23.91
N TYR A 98 6.43 -0.63 23.30
CA TYR A 98 6.16 -1.13 21.94
C TYR A 98 4.98 -2.10 21.98
N ASP A 99 3.88 -1.68 21.37
CA ASP A 99 2.61 -2.42 21.36
C ASP A 99 2.66 -3.62 20.39
N LEU A 100 3.45 -4.63 20.74
CA LEU A 100 3.50 -5.93 20.06
C LEU A 100 3.16 -7.02 21.06
N ASP A 101 2.04 -7.71 20.81
CA ASP A 101 1.62 -8.84 21.61
C ASP A 101 2.45 -10.08 21.24
N ILE A 102 3.54 -10.31 21.97
CA ILE A 102 4.48 -11.42 21.75
C ILE A 102 3.75 -12.77 21.84
N SER A 103 2.68 -12.86 22.63
CA SER A 103 1.88 -14.09 22.76
C SER A 103 1.18 -14.49 21.46
N LYS A 104 0.87 -13.51 20.59
CA LYS A 104 0.26 -13.73 19.27
C LYS A 104 1.24 -14.10 18.18
N ILE A 105 2.55 -13.95 18.41
CA ILE A 105 3.54 -14.43 17.45
C ILE A 105 3.47 -15.96 17.45
N SER A 106 3.27 -16.53 16.26
CA SER A 106 3.20 -17.98 16.04
C SER A 106 4.41 -18.67 16.68
N ASP A 107 4.24 -19.92 17.11
CA ASP A 107 5.37 -20.65 17.66
C ASP A 107 6.39 -20.97 16.56
N PHE A 108 7.63 -20.51 16.77
CA PHE A 108 8.76 -20.80 15.91
C PHE A 108 9.52 -22.03 16.43
N PRO A 109 9.89 -22.97 15.55
CA PRO A 109 10.82 -24.03 15.93
C PRO A 109 12.20 -23.43 16.25
N ASP A 110 12.99 -24.14 17.06
CA ASP A 110 14.36 -23.72 17.38
C ASP A 110 15.27 -23.82 16.15
N GLU A 111 15.01 -24.79 15.27
CA GLU A 111 15.65 -24.97 13.98
C GLU A 111 14.66 -24.78 12.83
N LEU A 112 15.06 -24.01 11.82
CA LEU A 112 14.25 -23.71 10.64
C LEU A 112 14.91 -24.30 9.39
N PRO A 113 14.16 -25.01 8.53
CA PRO A 113 14.63 -25.33 7.20
C PRO A 113 14.79 -24.05 6.40
N CYS A 114 16.00 -23.82 5.93
CA CYS A 114 16.39 -22.66 5.15
C CYS A 114 16.83 -23.10 3.76
N ASN A 115 16.44 -22.33 2.75
CA ASN A 115 16.95 -22.46 1.40
C ASN A 115 18.35 -21.82 1.34
N VAL A 116 19.39 -22.64 1.50
CA VAL A 116 20.79 -22.21 1.48
C VAL A 116 21.29 -22.22 0.04
N CYS A 117 21.81 -21.07 -0.40
CA CYS A 117 22.34 -20.93 -1.76
C CYS A 117 23.45 -19.88 -1.84
N SER A 118 24.12 -19.81 -2.99
CA SER A 118 25.06 -18.73 -3.29
C SER A 118 24.36 -17.37 -3.34
N GLN A 119 25.10 -16.29 -3.04
CA GLN A 119 24.59 -14.91 -3.11
C GLN A 119 23.88 -14.59 -4.43
N GLU A 120 24.45 -15.00 -5.57
CA GLU A 120 23.86 -14.77 -6.88
C GLU A 120 22.43 -15.37 -7.02
N ILE A 121 22.25 -16.61 -6.57
CA ILE A 121 20.94 -17.30 -6.59
C ILE A 121 19.96 -16.63 -5.62
N ALA A 122 20.44 -16.22 -4.44
CA ALA A 122 19.63 -15.52 -3.46
C ALA A 122 19.12 -14.19 -4.00
N LEU A 123 19.98 -13.37 -4.60
CA LEU A 123 19.63 -12.09 -5.20
C LEU A 123 18.64 -12.25 -6.35
N LYS A 124 18.84 -13.23 -7.24
CA LYS A 124 17.87 -13.57 -8.31
C LYS A 124 16.51 -13.96 -7.74
N SER A 125 16.49 -14.72 -6.65
CA SER A 125 15.25 -15.16 -5.99
C SER A 125 14.52 -14.00 -5.30
N VAL A 126 15.25 -13.15 -4.58
CA VAL A 126 14.73 -11.92 -3.98
C VAL A 126 14.15 -11.02 -5.06
N CYS A 127 14.88 -10.81 -6.16
CA CYS A 127 14.42 -10.04 -7.31
C CYS A 127 13.09 -10.58 -7.84
N ARG A 128 13.02 -11.88 -8.15
CA ARG A 128 11.80 -12.51 -8.67
C ARG A 128 10.59 -12.36 -7.75
N LYS A 129 10.79 -12.46 -6.43
CA LYS A 129 9.70 -12.34 -5.45
C LYS A 129 9.23 -10.90 -5.25
N HIS A 130 10.16 -9.94 -5.24
CA HIS A 130 9.87 -8.59 -4.75
C HIS A 130 9.86 -7.48 -5.82
N SER A 131 10.36 -7.73 -7.03
CA SER A 131 10.43 -6.71 -8.11
C SER A 131 9.06 -6.26 -8.62
N ASP A 132 8.14 -7.18 -8.88
CA ASP A 132 6.85 -6.86 -9.54
C ASP A 132 5.64 -6.87 -8.61
N ILE A 133 5.58 -7.81 -7.66
CA ILE A 133 4.41 -8.11 -6.80
C ILE A 133 4.79 -7.98 -5.30
N GLY A 134 5.96 -7.42 -5.03
CA GLY A 134 6.55 -7.35 -3.70
C GLY A 134 5.99 -6.27 -2.77
N SER A 135 6.45 -6.35 -1.53
CA SER A 135 6.20 -5.34 -0.51
C SER A 135 7.10 -4.11 -0.63
N TRP A 136 8.04 -4.09 -1.59
CA TRP A 136 9.00 -2.99 -1.76
C TRP A 136 8.35 -1.80 -2.45
N ASP A 137 8.68 -0.61 -1.96
CA ASP A 137 8.33 0.63 -2.65
C ASP A 137 9.14 0.79 -3.95
N VAL A 138 8.89 1.87 -4.69
CA VAL A 138 9.46 2.03 -6.04
C VAL A 138 10.94 2.38 -5.96
N LEU A 139 11.31 3.29 -5.04
CA LEU A 139 12.69 3.69 -4.84
C LEU A 139 13.56 2.53 -4.34
N GLY A 140 13.10 1.76 -3.36
CA GLY A 140 13.82 0.61 -2.83
C GLY A 140 14.06 -0.48 -3.88
N ARG A 141 13.13 -0.66 -4.83
CA ARG A 141 13.33 -1.54 -5.99
C ARG A 141 14.44 -1.04 -6.90
N ASP A 142 14.43 0.24 -7.25
CA ASP A 142 15.45 0.81 -8.13
C ASP A 142 16.84 0.78 -7.47
N MET A 143 16.92 1.04 -6.17
CA MET A 143 18.15 0.87 -5.37
C MET A 143 18.65 -0.58 -5.41
N PHE A 144 17.77 -1.57 -5.25
CA PHE A 144 18.16 -2.98 -5.33
C PHE A 144 18.70 -3.35 -6.70
N MET A 145 17.98 -2.96 -7.76
CA MET A 145 18.38 -3.24 -9.13
C MET A 145 19.76 -2.65 -9.45
N HIS A 146 20.02 -1.42 -9.01
CA HIS A 146 21.32 -0.80 -9.20
C HIS A 146 22.42 -1.47 -8.37
N LYS A 147 22.23 -1.57 -7.04
CA LYS A 147 23.26 -2.01 -6.11
C LYS A 147 23.62 -3.49 -6.25
N TYR A 148 22.62 -4.36 -6.41
CA TYR A 148 22.80 -5.81 -6.32
C TYR A 148 22.65 -6.53 -7.66
N MET A 149 21.88 -5.97 -8.59
CA MET A 149 21.71 -6.55 -9.93
C MET A 149 22.58 -5.86 -10.99
N HIS A 150 23.41 -4.88 -10.58
CA HIS A 150 24.30 -4.09 -11.43
C HIS A 150 23.60 -3.42 -12.62
N ALA A 151 22.31 -3.12 -12.47
CA ALA A 151 21.56 -2.38 -13.47
C ALA A 151 22.00 -0.90 -13.48
N PRO A 152 21.87 -0.20 -14.62
CA PRO A 152 22.01 1.25 -14.65
C PRO A 152 21.06 1.93 -13.64
N LYS A 153 21.47 3.06 -13.07
CA LYS A 153 20.59 3.86 -12.22
C LYS A 153 19.39 4.33 -13.03
N SER A 154 18.20 4.25 -12.44
CA SER A 154 17.01 4.84 -13.05
C SER A 154 17.02 6.36 -12.89
N THR A 155 16.34 7.08 -13.79
CA THR A 155 16.06 8.51 -13.65
C THR A 155 15.44 8.84 -12.28
N PHE A 156 14.57 7.96 -11.78
CA PHE A 156 13.91 8.08 -10.48
C PHE A 156 14.91 8.05 -9.31
N LEU A 157 15.87 7.12 -9.33
CA LEU A 157 16.92 7.02 -8.32
C LEU A 157 17.88 8.20 -8.41
N ILE A 158 18.28 8.61 -9.60
CA ILE A 158 19.18 9.77 -9.82
C ILE A 158 18.53 11.03 -9.27
N ILE A 159 17.25 11.28 -9.55
CA ILE A 159 16.53 12.43 -8.98
C ILE A 159 16.61 12.42 -7.45
N ASP A 160 16.36 11.28 -6.81
CA ASP A 160 16.41 11.21 -5.35
C ASP A 160 17.82 11.42 -4.79
N GLU A 161 18.86 10.88 -5.42
CA GLU A 161 20.24 11.10 -4.97
C GLU A 161 20.66 12.58 -5.01
N TYR A 162 20.17 13.33 -6.00
CA TYR A 162 20.46 14.75 -6.14
C TYR A 162 19.56 15.66 -5.30
N THR A 163 18.40 15.15 -4.86
CA THR A 163 17.36 16.03 -4.28
C THR A 163 16.76 15.58 -2.94
N GLY A 164 16.89 14.30 -2.58
CA GLY A 164 16.18 13.69 -1.45
C GLY A 164 14.65 13.81 -1.53
N LEU A 165 14.11 14.17 -2.69
CA LEU A 165 12.72 14.59 -2.85
C LEU A 165 11.74 13.42 -2.69
N ILE A 166 12.13 12.23 -3.14
CA ILE A 166 11.29 11.03 -3.17
C ILE A 166 11.39 10.30 -1.84
N SER A 167 12.60 10.07 -1.33
CA SER A 167 12.83 9.45 -0.01
C SER A 167 12.25 10.32 1.11
N GLY A 168 12.33 11.64 0.98
CA GLY A 168 11.69 12.59 1.91
C GLY A 168 10.17 12.70 1.77
N ASN A 169 9.54 12.07 0.78
CA ASN A 169 8.08 12.14 0.59
C ASN A 169 7.47 10.87 -0.02
N SER A 170 6.84 10.06 0.84
CA SER A 170 6.14 8.83 0.45
C SER A 170 5.03 9.01 -0.61
N SER A 171 4.51 10.23 -0.80
CA SER A 171 3.55 10.50 -1.88
C SER A 171 4.17 10.46 -3.27
N LEU A 172 5.48 10.70 -3.37
CA LEU A 172 6.25 10.67 -4.61
C LEU A 172 6.83 9.27 -4.89
N ASN A 173 7.07 8.46 -3.86
CA ASN A 173 7.55 7.08 -4.00
C ASN A 173 6.44 6.12 -4.49
N LYS A 174 5.92 6.38 -5.70
CA LYS A 174 4.80 5.66 -6.32
C LYS A 174 5.08 5.37 -7.80
N ARG A 175 4.55 4.26 -8.28
CA ARG A 175 4.78 3.76 -9.63
C ARG A 175 4.40 4.78 -10.70
N PHE A 176 3.24 5.42 -10.58
CA PHE A 176 2.83 6.44 -11.57
C PHE A 176 3.74 7.67 -11.59
N VAL A 177 4.36 8.02 -10.46
CA VAL A 177 5.29 9.15 -10.42
C VAL A 177 6.54 8.80 -11.19
N LYS A 178 7.09 7.60 -10.99
CA LYS A 178 8.21 7.08 -11.79
C LYS A 178 7.85 6.94 -13.27
N ASP A 179 6.79 6.19 -13.57
CA ASP A 179 6.49 5.71 -14.92
C ASP A 179 5.79 6.77 -15.79
N GLU A 180 5.19 7.81 -15.19
CA GLU A 180 4.40 8.82 -15.92
C GLU A 180 4.86 10.28 -15.67
N VAL A 181 5.45 10.60 -14.51
CA VAL A 181 5.79 12.00 -14.14
C VAL A 181 7.30 12.28 -14.22
N PHE A 182 8.15 11.41 -13.71
CA PHE A 182 9.61 11.54 -13.74
C PHE A 182 10.21 10.78 -14.93
N THR A 183 9.58 10.95 -16.09
CA THR A 183 10.08 10.48 -17.38
C THR A 183 10.91 11.58 -18.03
N ASP A 184 11.87 11.21 -18.87
CA ASP A 184 12.77 12.18 -19.52
C ASP A 184 12.00 13.23 -20.33
N GLY A 185 10.89 12.83 -20.98
CA GLY A 185 10.03 13.75 -21.72
C GLY A 185 9.35 14.80 -20.84
N VAL A 186 8.81 14.39 -19.69
CA VAL A 186 8.16 15.33 -18.75
C VAL A 186 9.20 16.20 -18.05
N LEU A 187 10.32 15.62 -17.61
CA LEU A 187 11.42 16.38 -17.02
C LEU A 187 11.94 17.46 -17.97
N GLY A 188 12.08 17.13 -19.26
CA GLY A 188 12.48 18.10 -20.29
C GLY A 188 11.53 19.29 -20.37
N GLN A 189 10.21 19.05 -20.30
CA GLN A 189 9.20 20.13 -20.24
C GLN A 189 9.30 20.98 -18.97
N LEU A 190 9.86 20.43 -17.89
CA LEU A 190 10.06 21.12 -16.62
C LEU A 190 11.45 21.79 -16.50
N GLY A 191 12.28 21.72 -17.55
CA GLY A 191 13.64 22.27 -17.53
C GLY A 191 14.66 21.38 -16.83
N PHE A 192 14.41 20.07 -16.72
CA PHE A 192 15.32 19.08 -16.15
C PHE A 192 15.65 17.99 -17.18
N LYS A 193 16.82 17.36 -17.06
CA LYS A 193 17.16 16.14 -17.80
C LYS A 193 18.20 15.34 -17.02
N VAL A 194 18.30 14.06 -17.30
CA VAL A 194 19.42 13.23 -16.84
C VAL A 194 20.38 13.04 -18.00
N GLU A 195 21.65 13.34 -17.78
CA GLU A 195 22.72 13.21 -18.76
C GLU A 195 23.93 12.59 -18.06
N ASP A 196 24.44 11.48 -18.58
CA ASP A 196 25.58 10.72 -18.01
C ASP A 196 25.45 10.40 -16.51
N GLY A 197 24.22 10.12 -16.06
CA GLY A 197 23.93 9.80 -14.65
C GLY A 197 23.84 11.02 -13.73
N VAL A 198 23.91 12.23 -14.28
CA VAL A 198 23.83 13.51 -13.55
C VAL A 198 22.48 14.16 -13.83
N LEU A 199 21.81 14.64 -12.77
CA LEU A 199 20.62 15.46 -12.93
C LEU A 199 21.03 16.90 -13.30
N MET A 200 20.60 17.33 -14.49
CA MET A 200 20.88 18.65 -15.06
C MET A 200 19.61 19.48 -15.13
N SER A 201 19.73 20.80 -15.00
CA SER A 201 18.62 21.73 -15.21
C SER A 201 19.07 23.04 -15.86
N ASN A 202 18.22 23.64 -16.69
CA ASN A 202 18.43 24.98 -17.23
C ASN A 202 17.93 26.08 -16.26
N LEU A 203 17.29 25.70 -15.16
CA LEU A 203 16.95 26.57 -14.04
C LEU A 203 18.16 26.74 -13.11
N THR A 204 18.21 27.83 -12.36
CA THR A 204 19.24 28.07 -11.33
C THR A 204 18.68 27.82 -9.92
N GLY A 205 19.54 27.47 -8.96
CA GLY A 205 19.25 27.18 -7.54
C GLY A 205 17.79 27.30 -7.07
N ASP A 206 17.35 28.51 -6.72
CA ASP A 206 15.99 28.74 -6.20
C ASP A 206 14.88 28.36 -7.19
N GLY A 207 15.10 28.53 -8.48
CA GLY A 207 14.19 28.11 -9.53
C GLY A 207 14.07 26.58 -9.61
N GLN A 208 15.19 25.87 -9.51
CA GLN A 208 15.21 24.39 -9.47
C GLN A 208 14.39 23.90 -8.26
N LYS A 209 14.67 24.47 -7.08
CA LYS A 209 13.95 24.14 -5.84
C LYS A 209 12.46 24.41 -5.96
N ARG A 210 12.09 25.60 -6.44
CA ARG A 210 10.68 26.03 -6.52
C ARG A 210 9.87 25.10 -7.41
N VAL A 211 10.39 24.73 -8.59
CA VAL A 211 9.69 23.84 -9.52
C VAL A 211 9.51 22.44 -8.93
N LEU A 212 10.56 21.88 -8.30
CA LEU A 212 10.49 20.56 -7.66
C LEU A 212 9.54 20.56 -6.45
N GLU A 213 9.53 21.61 -5.64
CA GLU A 213 8.62 21.76 -4.50
C GLU A 213 7.17 21.94 -4.93
N ASP A 214 6.91 22.72 -5.98
CA ASP A 214 5.57 22.87 -6.56
C ASP A 214 5.06 21.53 -7.11
N LEU A 215 5.91 20.81 -7.86
CA LEU A 215 5.56 19.47 -8.35
C LEU A 215 5.26 18.50 -7.19
N LYS A 216 6.09 18.51 -6.13
CA LYS A 216 5.85 17.74 -4.91
C LYS A 216 4.49 18.07 -4.29
N GLU A 217 4.17 19.36 -4.20
CA GLU A 217 2.89 19.83 -3.66
C GLU A 217 1.73 19.38 -4.54
N LYS A 218 1.81 19.54 -5.87
CA LYS A 218 0.75 19.12 -6.80
C LYS A 218 0.48 17.62 -6.73
N ILE A 219 1.52 16.79 -6.57
CA ILE A 219 1.37 15.35 -6.39
C ILE A 219 0.75 15.03 -5.02
N THR A 220 1.24 15.67 -3.96
CA THR A 220 0.75 15.45 -2.57
C THR A 220 -0.73 15.83 -2.44
N ASN A 221 -1.12 16.96 -3.02
CA ASN A 221 -2.50 17.48 -3.02
C ASN A 221 -3.39 16.84 -4.09
N LYS A 222 -2.87 15.86 -4.86
CA LYS A 222 -3.57 15.13 -5.93
C LYS A 222 -4.07 16.02 -7.08
N THR A 223 -3.49 17.21 -7.25
CA THR A 223 -3.65 18.03 -8.46
C THR A 223 -3.03 17.30 -9.66
N ILE A 224 -1.88 16.64 -9.44
CA ILE A 224 -1.32 15.64 -10.33
C ILE A 224 -1.52 14.27 -9.69
N SER A 225 -2.17 13.37 -10.40
CA SER A 225 -2.42 11.99 -9.97
C SER A 225 -2.71 11.12 -11.18
N THR A 226 -2.81 9.80 -10.98
CA THR A 226 -3.24 8.85 -12.03
C THR A 226 -4.57 9.22 -12.69
N ARG A 227 -5.40 10.07 -12.07
CA ARG A 227 -6.71 10.51 -12.56
C ARG A 227 -6.75 11.95 -13.08
N LYS A 228 -5.74 12.77 -12.80
CA LYS A 228 -5.75 14.22 -13.09
C LYS A 228 -4.36 14.67 -13.49
N ASN A 229 -4.27 15.38 -14.62
CA ASN A 229 -3.07 16.07 -15.08
C ASN A 229 -1.78 15.24 -15.20
N ARG A 230 -1.85 13.90 -15.18
CA ARG A 230 -0.67 13.01 -15.34
C ARG A 230 0.05 13.16 -16.68
N TYR A 231 -0.66 13.59 -17.73
CA TYR A 231 -0.09 13.85 -19.06
C TYR A 231 0.09 15.35 -19.35
N SER A 232 -0.28 16.20 -18.39
CA SER A 232 -0.25 17.67 -18.49
C SER A 232 0.43 18.25 -17.26
N VAL A 233 1.57 17.66 -16.87
CA VAL A 233 2.28 17.99 -15.63
C VAL A 233 2.68 19.46 -15.61
N HIS A 234 3.26 19.96 -16.70
CA HIS A 234 3.64 21.37 -16.84
C HIS A 234 2.45 22.32 -16.65
N GLU A 235 1.29 22.01 -17.24
CA GLU A 235 0.09 22.84 -17.14
C GLU A 235 -0.50 22.90 -15.73
N ALA A 236 -0.25 21.87 -14.92
CA ALA A 236 -0.76 21.78 -13.55
C ALA A 236 0.10 22.52 -12.52
N LEU A 237 1.29 22.99 -12.89
CA LEU A 237 2.15 23.78 -12.02
C LEU A 237 1.59 25.18 -11.78
N ASP A 238 2.08 25.85 -10.74
CA ASP A 238 1.80 27.24 -10.47
C ASP A 238 2.36 28.14 -11.57
N GLU A 239 1.70 29.28 -11.77
CA GLU A 239 2.09 30.26 -12.79
C GLU A 239 3.51 30.78 -12.59
N THR A 240 3.97 30.91 -11.34
CA THR A 240 5.35 31.27 -11.02
C THR A 240 6.34 30.23 -11.53
N SER A 241 6.05 28.93 -11.34
CA SER A 241 6.90 27.83 -11.78
C SER A 241 6.95 27.76 -13.31
N LYS A 242 5.80 27.93 -13.97
CA LYS A 242 5.73 27.99 -15.45
C LYS A 242 6.56 29.12 -16.02
N ARG A 243 6.46 30.33 -15.45
CA ARG A 243 7.27 31.48 -15.88
C ARG A 243 8.76 31.25 -15.72
N LEU A 244 9.18 30.58 -14.63
CA LEU A 244 10.59 30.23 -14.43
C LEU A 244 11.08 29.28 -15.53
N ILE A 245 10.30 28.26 -15.86
CA ILE A 245 10.60 27.29 -16.93
C ILE A 245 10.64 27.99 -18.29
N ASP A 246 9.66 28.84 -18.60
CA ASP A 246 9.60 29.55 -19.87
C ASP A 246 10.79 30.50 -20.07
N ASN A 247 11.18 31.20 -19.00
CA ASN A 247 12.33 32.11 -19.03
C ASN A 247 13.67 31.38 -19.13
N SER A 248 13.75 30.10 -18.72
CA SER A 248 14.99 29.31 -18.73
C SER A 248 15.21 28.50 -20.00
N LYS A 249 14.26 28.50 -20.96
CA LYS A 249 14.33 27.65 -22.18
C LYS A 249 15.63 27.76 -22.98
N ASN A 250 16.26 28.94 -23.00
CA ASN A 250 17.51 29.19 -23.73
C ASN A 250 18.75 29.20 -22.82
N SER A 251 18.59 28.95 -21.53
CA SER A 251 19.70 28.89 -20.59
C SER A 251 20.47 27.57 -20.72
N PRO A 252 21.79 27.57 -20.47
CA PRO A 252 22.56 26.34 -20.46
C PRO A 252 22.11 25.43 -19.31
N TYR A 253 22.17 24.12 -19.54
CA TYR A 253 21.95 23.13 -18.49
C TYR A 253 23.15 23.07 -17.55
N VAL A 254 22.90 23.13 -16.26
CA VAL A 254 23.89 23.00 -15.18
C VAL A 254 23.48 21.88 -14.24
N ALA A 255 24.45 21.28 -13.54
CA ALA A 255 24.15 20.25 -12.54
C ALA A 255 23.25 20.81 -11.43
N VAL A 256 22.27 20.01 -11.02
CA VAL A 256 21.35 20.35 -9.94
C VAL A 256 22.09 20.26 -8.60
N ASN A 257 22.17 21.37 -7.86
CA ASN A 257 22.80 21.47 -6.54
C ASN A 257 21.81 22.12 -5.54
N VAL A 258 20.65 21.49 -5.35
CA VAL A 258 19.50 22.14 -4.67
C VAL A 258 19.38 21.75 -3.21
N PHE A 259 19.86 20.56 -2.88
CA PHE A 259 19.80 20.01 -1.55
C PHE A 259 21.23 19.64 -1.18
N ASP A 260 21.78 20.26 -0.14
CA ASP A 260 23.12 19.94 0.36
C ASP A 260 23.25 18.43 0.46
N GLN A 261 24.22 17.85 -0.27
CA GLN A 261 24.64 16.47 -0.12
C GLN A 261 25.33 16.30 1.24
N SER A 262 24.55 16.42 2.31
CA SER A 262 24.95 15.93 3.60
C SER A 262 24.74 14.42 3.58
N GLN A 263 25.85 13.69 3.66
CA GLN A 263 25.91 12.32 4.13
C GLN A 263 24.92 12.10 5.29
N PRO A 264 24.38 10.88 5.49
CA PRO A 264 23.39 10.60 6.53
C PRO A 264 24.00 10.81 7.92
N THR A 265 23.97 12.03 8.42
CA THR A 265 24.21 12.33 9.82
C THR A 265 22.90 12.18 10.55
N SER A 266 22.90 11.26 11.50
CA SER A 266 21.88 11.07 12.54
C SER A 266 21.26 12.40 12.97
N SER A 267 20.07 12.73 12.45
CA SER A 267 19.39 13.97 12.82
C SER A 267 18.54 13.73 14.05
N ALA A 268 18.98 14.33 15.17
CA ALA A 268 18.20 14.47 16.38
C ALA A 268 16.83 15.08 16.07
N VAL A 269 15.79 14.41 16.56
CA VAL A 269 14.37 14.72 16.33
C VAL A 269 13.99 16.02 17.03
N LYS A 270 13.53 17.02 16.26
CA LYS A 270 12.53 17.96 16.75
C LYS A 270 11.18 17.52 16.20
N SER A 271 10.27 17.15 17.10
CA SER A 271 8.95 16.65 16.78
C SER A 271 8.10 17.74 16.11
N PRO A 272 7.59 17.53 14.88
CA PRO A 272 6.62 18.44 14.30
C PRO A 272 5.28 18.23 15.02
N ARG A 273 4.69 19.33 15.50
CA ARG A 273 3.36 19.34 16.12
C ARG A 273 2.34 18.95 15.05
N LYS A 274 1.79 17.73 15.14
CA LYS A 274 0.86 17.17 14.16
C LYS A 274 -0.42 18.02 14.08
N THR A 275 -0.79 18.44 12.89
CA THR A 275 -2.13 18.98 12.60
C THR A 275 -3.18 17.93 12.98
N LYS A 276 -4.30 18.34 13.61
CA LYS A 276 -5.39 17.40 13.94
C LYS A 276 -5.78 16.64 12.67
N ARG A 277 -5.79 15.31 12.76
CA ARG A 277 -6.29 14.43 11.69
C ARG A 277 -7.70 14.88 11.32
N THR A 278 -7.96 15.08 10.03
CA THR A 278 -9.33 15.13 9.55
C THR A 278 -9.97 13.80 9.93
N GLN A 279 -11.02 13.83 10.75
CA GLN A 279 -11.81 12.63 10.99
C GLN A 279 -12.32 12.17 9.63
N LYS A 280 -11.86 10.99 9.19
CA LYS A 280 -12.47 10.29 8.06
C LYS A 280 -13.94 10.14 8.47
N LYS A 281 -14.90 10.67 7.69
CA LYS A 281 -16.29 10.25 7.87
C LYS A 281 -16.26 8.73 7.78
N ASP A 282 -16.63 8.06 8.87
CA ASP A 282 -16.72 6.61 8.86
C ASP A 282 -17.61 6.21 7.68
N ALA A 283 -17.08 5.32 6.83
CA ALA A 283 -17.78 4.91 5.62
C ALA A 283 -19.00 4.09 6.05
N CYS A 284 -20.16 4.76 6.12
CA CYS A 284 -21.42 4.10 6.48
C CYS A 284 -21.81 3.14 5.35
N LEU A 285 -22.27 1.94 5.74
CA LEU A 285 -22.84 0.98 4.80
C LEU A 285 -23.98 1.66 4.00
N PHE A 286 -24.11 1.37 2.71
CA PHE A 286 -25.04 2.06 1.77
C PHE A 286 -24.72 3.53 1.44
N GLY A 287 -23.67 4.13 2.02
CA GLY A 287 -23.25 5.50 1.74
C GLY A 287 -24.06 6.53 2.52
N ASP A 288 -24.66 7.50 1.84
CA ASP A 288 -25.55 8.47 2.49
C ASP A 288 -26.85 7.82 2.98
N PRO A 289 -27.42 8.26 4.12
CA PRO A 289 -28.69 7.74 4.61
C PRO A 289 -29.82 7.79 3.58
N ILE A 290 -30.55 6.70 3.44
CA ILE A 290 -31.66 6.54 2.51
C ILE A 290 -32.98 6.48 3.29
N GLU A 291 -33.96 7.26 2.85
CA GLU A 291 -35.34 7.18 3.35
C GLU A 291 -36.18 6.28 2.44
N LEU A 292 -36.55 5.10 2.96
CA LEU A 292 -37.38 4.12 2.25
C LEU A 292 -38.82 4.18 2.75
N LYS A 293 -39.76 3.68 1.93
CA LYS A 293 -41.17 3.53 2.33
C LYS A 293 -41.27 2.56 3.51
N MET A 294 -42.25 2.78 4.38
CA MET A 294 -42.55 1.84 5.47
C MET A 294 -42.84 0.44 4.90
N GLY A 295 -42.23 -0.59 5.49
CA GLY A 295 -42.32 -1.97 5.04
C GLY A 295 -41.07 -2.78 5.37
N ASN A 296 -41.11 -4.07 5.05
CA ASN A 296 -40.06 -5.02 5.44
C ASN A 296 -38.69 -4.64 4.88
N VAL A 297 -38.64 -4.08 3.65
CA VAL A 297 -37.40 -3.61 3.03
C VAL A 297 -36.75 -2.48 3.84
N ASN A 298 -37.54 -1.53 4.35
CA ASN A 298 -37.04 -0.44 5.18
C ASN A 298 -36.54 -0.93 6.53
N ASP A 299 -37.27 -1.84 7.15
CA ASP A 299 -36.91 -2.38 8.47
C ASP A 299 -35.60 -3.19 8.36
N LEU A 300 -35.49 -4.07 7.35
CA LEU A 300 -34.26 -4.81 7.08
C LEU A 300 -33.07 -3.90 6.75
N TYR A 301 -33.27 -2.85 5.97
CA TYR A 301 -32.22 -1.87 5.69
C TYR A 301 -31.68 -1.24 6.99
N ARG A 302 -32.57 -0.86 7.92
CA ARG A 302 -32.19 -0.26 9.21
C ARG A 302 -31.52 -1.26 10.16
N ASP A 303 -31.99 -2.50 10.17
CA ASP A 303 -31.37 -3.58 10.96
C ASP A 303 -29.95 -3.86 10.46
N ILE A 304 -29.76 -3.92 9.13
CA ILE A 304 -28.44 -4.14 8.52
C ILE A 304 -27.49 -2.99 8.81
N LEU A 305 -27.97 -1.74 8.78
CA LEU A 305 -27.18 -0.58 9.21
C LEU A 305 -26.74 -0.73 10.67
N THR A 306 -27.67 -1.06 11.57
CA THR A 306 -27.38 -1.25 13.00
C THR A 306 -26.33 -2.35 13.21
N ILE A 307 -26.46 -3.48 12.50
CA ILE A 307 -25.50 -4.59 12.55
C ILE A 307 -24.13 -4.16 12.02
N ALA A 308 -24.08 -3.37 10.95
CA ALA A 308 -22.83 -2.88 10.37
C ALA A 308 -22.14 -1.86 11.27
N GLU A 309 -22.88 -0.94 11.89
CA GLU A 309 -22.38 0.01 12.88
C GLU A 309 -21.82 -0.71 14.12
N TYR A 310 -22.54 -1.73 14.61
CA TYR A 310 -22.07 -2.56 15.70
C TYR A 310 -20.76 -3.28 15.34
N TYR A 311 -20.67 -3.82 14.12
CA TYR A 311 -19.45 -4.46 13.63
C TYR A 311 -18.27 -3.48 13.56
N LEU A 312 -18.47 -2.30 12.96
CA LEU A 312 -17.41 -1.30 12.84
C LEU A 312 -16.91 -0.83 14.21
N SER A 313 -17.82 -0.72 15.18
CA SER A 313 -17.51 -0.29 16.55
C SER A 313 -16.89 -1.39 17.41
N ASN A 314 -17.06 -2.67 17.05
CA ASN A 314 -16.62 -3.82 17.85
C ASN A 314 -15.78 -4.82 17.03
N LYS A 315 -15.14 -4.36 15.95
CA LYS A 315 -14.45 -5.23 14.97
C LYS A 315 -13.42 -6.17 15.61
N GLU A 316 -12.74 -5.71 16.66
CA GLU A 316 -11.73 -6.47 17.38
C GLU A 316 -12.31 -7.59 18.27
N LYS A 317 -13.60 -7.50 18.63
CA LYS A 317 -14.30 -8.49 19.47
C LYS A 317 -15.08 -9.52 18.64
N LEU A 318 -15.19 -9.31 17.33
CA LEU A 318 -16.02 -10.11 16.44
C LEU A 318 -15.15 -10.93 15.48
N SER A 319 -15.66 -12.08 15.07
CA SER A 319 -14.94 -12.97 14.16
C SER A 319 -14.60 -12.27 12.83
N ASN A 320 -13.46 -12.60 12.25
CA ASN A 320 -13.11 -12.23 10.87
C ASN A 320 -14.11 -12.75 9.82
N LYS A 321 -15.01 -13.67 10.19
CA LYS A 321 -16.13 -14.14 9.37
C LYS A 321 -17.37 -13.25 9.40
N PHE A 322 -17.41 -12.25 10.28
CA PHE A 322 -18.56 -11.34 10.39
C PHE A 322 -18.94 -10.64 9.06
N PRO A 323 -18.00 -10.21 8.19
CA PRO A 323 -18.36 -9.66 6.88
C PRO A 323 -19.23 -10.59 6.02
N ALA A 324 -19.16 -11.90 6.20
CA ALA A 324 -20.04 -12.84 5.53
C ALA A 324 -21.50 -12.69 5.99
N LEU A 325 -21.74 -12.37 7.29
CA LEU A 325 -23.08 -12.04 7.81
C LEU A 325 -23.64 -10.81 7.09
N LEU A 326 -22.83 -9.76 6.92
CA LEU A 326 -23.26 -8.56 6.19
C LEU A 326 -23.61 -8.89 4.74
N ARG A 327 -22.85 -9.75 4.06
CA ARG A 327 -23.14 -10.16 2.68
C ARG A 327 -24.41 -11.01 2.57
N MET A 328 -24.64 -11.91 3.53
CA MET A 328 -25.88 -12.69 3.60
C MET A 328 -27.08 -11.77 3.82
N SER A 329 -26.96 -10.79 4.70
CA SER A 329 -28.04 -9.82 4.92
C SER A 329 -28.27 -8.91 3.71
N LEU A 330 -27.22 -8.51 2.97
CA LEU A 330 -27.37 -7.78 1.71
C LEU A 330 -28.12 -8.60 0.66
N ARG A 331 -27.85 -9.90 0.55
CA ARG A 331 -28.62 -10.79 -0.33
C ARG A 331 -30.08 -10.83 0.09
N PHE A 332 -30.34 -11.06 1.38
CA PHE A 332 -31.70 -11.13 1.91
C PHE A 332 -32.47 -9.82 1.64
N LEU A 333 -31.85 -8.67 1.87
CA LEU A 333 -32.43 -7.36 1.57
C LEU A 333 -32.81 -7.20 0.09
N VAL A 334 -31.95 -7.64 -0.83
CA VAL A 334 -32.23 -7.58 -2.28
C VAL A 334 -33.34 -8.56 -2.67
N GLU A 335 -33.39 -9.75 -2.07
CA GLU A 335 -34.47 -10.71 -2.31
C GLU A 335 -35.81 -10.19 -1.79
N THR A 336 -35.86 -9.56 -0.61
CA THR A 336 -37.06 -8.92 -0.09
C THR A 336 -37.52 -7.77 -1.00
N ALA A 337 -36.59 -6.90 -1.42
CA ALA A 337 -36.91 -5.80 -2.33
C ALA A 337 -37.39 -6.29 -3.70
N ALA A 338 -36.79 -7.35 -4.23
CA ALA A 338 -37.23 -7.97 -5.48
C ALA A 338 -38.64 -8.55 -5.34
N SER A 339 -38.94 -9.21 -4.22
CA SER A 339 -40.26 -9.79 -3.94
C SER A 339 -41.35 -8.72 -3.81
N GLU A 340 -41.09 -7.62 -3.10
CA GLU A 340 -42.04 -6.49 -2.99
C GLU A 340 -42.28 -5.82 -4.36
N ASP A 341 -41.27 -5.77 -5.21
CA ASP A 341 -41.37 -5.28 -6.61
C ASP A 341 -41.86 -6.36 -7.60
N LYS A 342 -42.32 -7.53 -7.11
CA LYS A 342 -42.83 -8.66 -7.90
C LYS A 342 -41.87 -9.16 -8.98
N LYS A 343 -40.56 -9.15 -8.70
CA LYS A 343 -39.48 -9.60 -9.58
C LYS A 343 -38.66 -10.71 -8.93
N LYS A 344 -37.98 -11.51 -9.76
CA LYS A 344 -36.88 -12.38 -9.31
C LYS A 344 -35.61 -11.54 -9.09
N LEU A 345 -34.70 -12.03 -8.24
CA LEU A 345 -33.45 -11.34 -7.88
C LEU A 345 -32.67 -10.83 -9.11
N ASP A 346 -32.41 -11.68 -10.11
CA ASP A 346 -31.67 -11.28 -11.31
C ASP A 346 -32.41 -10.19 -12.11
N LYS A 347 -33.74 -10.30 -12.22
CA LYS A 347 -34.57 -9.31 -12.93
C LYS A 347 -34.62 -7.97 -12.19
N TYR A 348 -34.60 -7.99 -10.86
CA TYR A 348 -34.52 -6.80 -10.04
C TYR A 348 -33.17 -6.10 -10.24
N ILE A 349 -32.06 -6.84 -10.19
CA ILE A 349 -30.72 -6.31 -10.48
C ILE A 349 -30.67 -5.73 -11.90
N GLU A 350 -31.16 -6.46 -12.90
CA GLU A 350 -31.18 -6.00 -14.29
C GLU A 350 -31.92 -4.67 -14.46
N SER A 351 -33.01 -4.48 -13.72
CA SER A 351 -33.89 -3.31 -13.79
C SER A 351 -33.28 -2.06 -13.17
N TYR A 352 -32.54 -2.20 -12.07
CA TYR A 352 -32.14 -1.05 -11.24
C TYR A 352 -30.63 -0.81 -11.15
N PHE A 353 -29.79 -1.75 -11.58
CA PHE A 353 -28.34 -1.60 -11.44
C PHE A 353 -27.80 -0.39 -12.20
N ASP A 354 -28.19 -0.19 -13.46
CA ASP A 354 -27.62 0.89 -14.27
C ASP A 354 -28.05 2.27 -13.73
N GLY A 355 -29.33 2.45 -13.42
CA GLY A 355 -29.81 3.67 -12.76
C GLY A 355 -29.18 3.88 -11.39
N GLY A 356 -28.99 2.81 -10.60
CA GLY A 356 -28.32 2.88 -9.31
C GLY A 356 -26.87 3.29 -9.46
N LYS A 357 -26.17 2.78 -10.48
CA LYS A 357 -24.80 3.13 -10.80
C LYS A 357 -24.71 4.60 -11.20
N ASP A 358 -25.68 5.15 -11.91
CA ASP A 358 -25.68 6.57 -12.29
C ASP A 358 -25.73 7.51 -11.09
N LEU A 359 -26.42 7.11 -10.01
CA LEU A 359 -26.51 7.85 -8.75
C LEU A 359 -25.25 7.76 -7.86
N LEU A 360 -24.29 6.91 -8.21
CA LEU A 360 -23.02 6.81 -7.47
C LEU A 360 -22.08 7.96 -7.84
N SER A 361 -21.41 8.50 -6.82
CA SER A 361 -20.27 9.38 -6.98
C SER A 361 -19.12 8.68 -7.71
N LYS A 362 -18.17 9.48 -8.22
CA LYS A 362 -16.99 8.96 -8.93
C LYS A 362 -16.16 8.00 -8.06
N ASP A 363 -16.07 8.27 -6.76
CA ASP A 363 -15.32 7.42 -5.84
C ASP A 363 -16.06 6.12 -5.53
N GLU A 364 -17.37 6.15 -5.31
CA GLU A 364 -18.18 4.93 -5.14
C GLU A 364 -18.14 4.04 -6.41
N LYS A 365 -18.22 4.63 -7.62
CA LYS A 365 -18.03 3.89 -8.89
C LYS A 365 -16.67 3.20 -8.97
N THR A 366 -15.63 3.84 -8.44
CA THR A 366 -14.29 3.22 -8.36
C THR A 366 -14.29 2.08 -7.34
N THR A 367 -14.91 2.27 -6.18
CA THR A 367 -15.03 1.25 -5.13
C THR A 367 -15.71 -0.01 -5.68
N LEU A 368 -16.77 0.12 -6.47
CA LEU A 368 -17.39 -0.99 -7.20
C LEU A 368 -16.39 -1.70 -8.14
N SER A 369 -15.69 -0.93 -8.98
CA SER A 369 -14.74 -1.47 -9.97
C SER A 369 -13.59 -2.24 -9.30
N ASN A 370 -13.01 -1.70 -8.24
CA ASN A 370 -11.90 -2.33 -7.51
C ASN A 370 -12.32 -3.64 -6.82
N ASN A 371 -13.62 -3.80 -6.53
CA ASN A 371 -14.18 -4.98 -5.89
C ASN A 371 -14.90 -5.91 -6.88
N ASN A 372 -14.72 -5.70 -8.19
CA ASN A 372 -15.34 -6.46 -9.27
C ASN A 372 -16.88 -6.52 -9.16
N VAL A 373 -17.51 -5.46 -8.65
CA VAL A 373 -18.97 -5.33 -8.56
C VAL A 373 -19.49 -4.71 -9.86
N THR A 374 -20.09 -5.55 -10.69
CA THR A 374 -20.65 -5.21 -12.00
C THR A 374 -22.07 -5.75 -12.09
N LYS A 375 -22.84 -5.32 -13.10
CA LYS A 375 -24.21 -5.78 -13.33
C LYS A 375 -24.28 -7.32 -13.44
N SER A 376 -23.33 -7.90 -14.18
CA SER A 376 -23.23 -9.34 -14.40
C SER A 376 -22.69 -10.11 -13.20
N SER A 377 -21.85 -9.50 -12.35
CA SER A 377 -21.27 -10.18 -11.19
C SER A 377 -22.08 -10.04 -9.90
N LEU A 378 -22.96 -9.03 -9.77
CA LEU A 378 -23.66 -8.74 -8.51
C LEU A 378 -24.50 -9.93 -8.01
N SER A 379 -25.23 -10.62 -8.89
CA SER A 379 -26.03 -11.79 -8.51
C SER A 379 -25.16 -12.91 -7.93
N GLN A 380 -24.07 -13.24 -8.62
CA GLN A 380 -23.10 -14.23 -8.13
C GLN A 380 -22.47 -13.78 -6.80
N LEU A 381 -22.12 -12.50 -6.65
CA LEU A 381 -21.51 -11.96 -5.44
C LEU A 381 -22.45 -12.01 -4.23
N LEU A 382 -23.75 -11.77 -4.43
CA LEU A 382 -24.79 -11.93 -3.40
C LEU A 382 -24.94 -13.40 -2.99
N ASN A 383 -24.91 -14.33 -3.95
CA ASN A 383 -24.98 -15.77 -3.69
C ASN A 383 -23.74 -16.31 -2.97
N THR A 384 -22.55 -15.86 -3.36
CA THR A 384 -21.27 -16.34 -2.82
C THR A 384 -21.08 -15.97 -1.34
N GLY A 385 -21.77 -14.93 -0.86
CA GLY A 385 -21.78 -14.55 0.55
C GLY A 385 -22.29 -15.63 1.50
N ALA A 386 -23.12 -16.56 1.01
CA ALA A 386 -23.72 -17.64 1.80
C ALA A 386 -22.85 -18.90 1.91
N HIS A 387 -21.71 -18.98 1.20
CA HIS A 387 -20.93 -20.21 1.06
C HIS A 387 -19.52 -20.19 1.70
N ASN A 388 -19.25 -19.24 2.61
CA ASN A 388 -18.04 -19.19 3.45
C ASN A 388 -16.69 -19.28 2.70
N TYR A 389 -16.66 -18.93 1.42
CA TYR A 389 -15.42 -18.83 0.63
C TYR A 389 -14.53 -17.72 1.18
N SER A 390 -13.20 -17.82 1.03
CA SER A 390 -12.24 -16.78 1.47
C SER A 390 -12.61 -15.38 0.96
N ASP A 391 -13.10 -15.30 -0.27
CA ASP A 391 -13.60 -14.08 -0.92
C ASP A 391 -14.86 -13.48 -0.27
N SER A 392 -15.63 -14.26 0.49
CA SER A 392 -16.81 -13.82 1.23
C SER A 392 -16.48 -13.03 2.51
N LEU A 393 -15.24 -13.11 2.98
CA LEU A 393 -14.75 -12.51 4.22
C LEU A 393 -14.28 -11.06 4.07
N SER A 394 -14.22 -10.53 2.84
CA SER A 394 -13.80 -9.15 2.58
C SER A 394 -14.91 -8.13 2.92
N TYR A 395 -14.66 -7.29 3.93
CA TYR A 395 -15.52 -6.15 4.25
C TYR A 395 -15.59 -5.14 3.11
N ASP A 396 -14.47 -4.86 2.44
CA ASP A 396 -14.43 -3.90 1.32
C ASP A 396 -15.36 -4.32 0.17
N LYS A 397 -15.45 -5.62 -0.08
CA LYS A 397 -16.37 -6.19 -1.08
C LYS A 397 -17.83 -6.10 -0.60
N ALA A 398 -18.10 -6.37 0.67
CA ALA A 398 -19.43 -6.18 1.27
C ALA A 398 -19.88 -4.70 1.20
N TYR A 399 -18.97 -3.78 1.51
CA TYR A 399 -19.19 -2.34 1.42
C TYR A 399 -19.48 -1.91 -0.02
N ALA A 400 -18.67 -2.35 -1.00
CA ALA A 400 -18.89 -2.05 -2.41
C ALA A 400 -20.26 -2.54 -2.92
N MET A 401 -20.68 -3.75 -2.51
CA MET A 401 -22.01 -4.27 -2.80
C MET A 401 -23.11 -3.42 -2.16
N SER A 402 -22.93 -2.99 -0.91
CA SER A 402 -23.92 -2.17 -0.21
C SER A 402 -24.17 -0.83 -0.89
N LEU A 403 -23.14 -0.18 -1.43
CA LEU A 403 -23.27 1.11 -2.11
C LEU A 403 -24.24 1.03 -3.28
N ILE A 404 -24.04 0.03 -4.16
CA ILE A 404 -24.91 -0.13 -5.32
C ILE A 404 -26.31 -0.58 -4.94
N VAL A 405 -26.44 -1.49 -3.95
CA VAL A 405 -27.74 -1.91 -3.42
C VAL A 405 -28.51 -0.72 -2.85
N GLY A 406 -27.84 0.17 -2.11
CA GLY A 406 -28.45 1.39 -1.56
C GLY A 406 -29.02 2.29 -2.67
N LYS A 407 -28.26 2.52 -3.74
CA LYS A 407 -28.77 3.33 -4.88
C LYS A 407 -29.90 2.63 -5.64
N MET A 408 -29.88 1.30 -5.75
CA MET A 408 -30.99 0.53 -6.33
C MET A 408 -32.28 0.65 -5.48
N LEU A 409 -32.16 0.58 -4.14
CA LEU A 409 -33.26 0.80 -3.22
C LEU A 409 -33.80 2.24 -3.29
N SER A 410 -32.92 3.22 -3.45
CA SER A 410 -33.27 4.64 -3.64
C SER A 410 -34.08 4.91 -4.91
N ILE A 411 -34.05 4.00 -5.90
CA ILE A 411 -34.85 4.11 -7.12
C ILE A 411 -36.18 3.37 -6.97
N SER A 412 -36.13 2.17 -6.39
CA SER A 412 -37.29 1.26 -6.34
C SER A 412 -38.22 1.49 -5.14
N HIS A 413 -37.67 1.80 -3.96
CA HIS A 413 -38.38 1.80 -2.68
C HIS A 413 -38.27 3.12 -1.90
N LYS A 414 -37.71 4.18 -2.50
CA LYS A 414 -37.60 5.49 -1.87
C LYS A 414 -38.95 6.05 -1.45
N ARG A 415 -38.99 6.66 -0.25
CA ARG A 415 -40.13 7.43 0.24
C ARG A 415 -40.29 8.67 -0.65
N ARG A 416 -41.48 8.83 -1.23
CA ARG A 416 -41.81 10.03 -2.02
C ARG A 416 -42.07 11.22 -1.10
#